data_AF-A0A927ZR08-F1
#
_entry.id   AF-A0A927ZR08-F1
#
_cell.length_a   1.000
_cell.length_b   1.000
_cell.length_c   1.000
_cell.angle_alpha   90.00
_cell.angle_beta   90.00
_cell.angle_gamma   90.00
#
_symmetry.space_group_name_H-M   'P 1'
#
loop_
_entity.id
_entity.type
_entity.pdbx_description
1 polymer ?
#
loop_
_entity_poly.entity_id
_entity_poly.type
_entity_poly.pdbx_seq_one_letter_code
_entity_poly.pdbx_strand_id
1 'polypeptide(L)'
;MKIYPDTIVYILCVPGIETGGPTALHQLASQLEALGVTAKIFYVEIVGYDFDCPVAEGYRKYHLDWTKEVIDEPQNILVVFEAMPQGIYSFTRIRKVFWWLSVDNYIASLRGQVNRIDTANLARVPLERFFFFGQSIEVTHWCQSEYARQFLICNGVPSEEIFMVEDYLGWEFMDSLSGGELIARQNIAAYNPRKGQETTEKIIAMRPDIDWRPIENMTPDEVKTLLKTAKVYIDFGHHPGKDRIPREAAMSGCVVITGRRGAAGNGVDINIPECFKLADDDIAGIVEKIEQVFTDYPAAYQQQAAYRRRIVTDYARFTDEVAKAVELEPGKIPLWSAVINDGGEGLAIAQALWELNEEFRLKYIVDDDLAGVAQLPDGIYERQGRRYLCLQEQFSVEILSSVDANFLYREGRIKKFFVKESDAAAQKAQNRLLSLRAEDLLLV
;
A
#
# COMPACT_ATOMS: atom_id res chain seq x y z
N MET A 1 -8.96 -3.48 -18.41
CA MET A 1 -9.66 -2.25 -18.84
C MET A 1 -8.67 -1.30 -19.50
N LYS A 2 -8.69 -1.23 -20.83
CA LYS A 2 -7.84 -0.37 -21.65
C LYS A 2 -7.70 1.09 -21.20
N ILE A 3 -6.47 1.60 -21.16
CA ILE A 3 -6.14 3.02 -20.99
C ILE A 3 -6.01 3.71 -22.35
N TYR A 4 -6.51 4.94 -22.46
CA TYR A 4 -6.32 5.84 -23.60
C TYR A 4 -5.31 6.94 -23.24
N PRO A 5 -4.69 7.63 -24.23
CA PRO A 5 -3.68 8.65 -23.96
C PRO A 5 -4.12 9.80 -23.03
N ASP A 6 -5.41 10.11 -23.00
CA ASP A 6 -6.03 11.16 -22.18
C ASP A 6 -6.88 10.61 -21.03
N THR A 7 -6.81 9.30 -20.76
CA THR A 7 -7.54 8.69 -19.63
C THR A 7 -7.04 9.25 -18.30
N ILE A 8 -7.99 9.73 -17.49
CA ILE A 8 -7.76 10.00 -16.07
C ILE A 8 -8.40 8.87 -15.26
N VAL A 9 -7.62 8.28 -14.36
CA VAL A 9 -8.11 7.31 -13.38
C VAL A 9 -8.42 8.03 -12.06
N TYR A 10 -9.69 8.10 -11.71
CA TYR A 10 -10.17 8.65 -10.45
C TYR A 10 -10.33 7.52 -9.43
N ILE A 11 -9.69 7.64 -8.27
CA ILE A 11 -9.70 6.62 -7.22
C ILE A 11 -10.46 7.17 -6.02
N LEU A 12 -11.67 6.65 -5.79
CA LEU A 12 -12.54 7.12 -4.72
C LEU A 12 -11.93 6.81 -3.35
N CYS A 13 -11.76 7.83 -2.51
CA CYS A 13 -11.19 7.70 -1.17
C CYS A 13 -11.93 8.56 -0.14
N VAL A 14 -11.93 8.09 1.10
CA VAL A 14 -12.36 8.85 2.28
C VAL A 14 -11.26 9.85 2.69
N PRO A 15 -11.60 11.11 3.05
CA PRO A 15 -10.62 12.11 3.47
C PRO A 15 -10.07 11.82 4.87
N GLY A 16 -8.80 12.15 5.12
CA GLY A 16 -8.19 12.23 6.46
C GLY A 16 -8.04 10.93 7.26
N ILE A 17 -8.23 9.76 6.65
CA ILE A 17 -8.17 8.45 7.35
C ILE A 17 -6.96 7.64 6.88
N GLU A 18 -6.18 7.15 7.85
CA GLU A 18 -5.08 6.21 7.59
C GLU A 18 -5.45 4.79 8.02
N THR A 19 -5.81 3.95 7.04
CA THR A 19 -6.07 2.51 7.26
C THR A 19 -5.59 1.69 6.05
N GLY A 20 -5.68 0.35 6.12
CA GLY A 20 -5.21 -0.53 5.04
C GLY A 20 -5.85 -0.24 3.68
N GLY A 21 -7.16 0.05 3.65
CA GLY A 21 -7.90 0.36 2.42
C GLY A 21 -7.41 1.64 1.71
N PRO A 22 -7.50 2.82 2.35
CA PRO A 22 -6.92 4.06 1.85
C PRO A 22 -5.44 3.93 1.50
N THR A 23 -4.65 3.15 2.25
CA THR A 23 -3.25 2.89 1.88
C THR A 23 -3.14 2.21 0.51
N ALA A 24 -3.91 1.14 0.26
CA ALA A 24 -3.93 0.45 -1.03
C ALA A 24 -4.39 1.37 -2.18
N LEU A 25 -5.34 2.28 -1.92
CA LEU A 25 -5.82 3.27 -2.90
C LEU A 25 -4.71 4.26 -3.32
N HIS A 26 -3.92 4.74 -2.36
CA HIS A 26 -2.78 5.63 -2.67
C HIS A 26 -1.64 4.86 -3.34
N GLN A 27 -1.41 3.60 -2.96
CA GLN A 27 -0.47 2.72 -3.64
C GLN A 27 -0.87 2.49 -5.11
N LEU A 28 -2.15 2.24 -5.39
CA LEU A 28 -2.65 2.12 -6.77
C LEU A 28 -2.39 3.40 -7.57
N ALA A 29 -2.74 4.57 -7.02
CA ALA A 29 -2.50 5.84 -7.67
C ALA A 29 -1.01 6.08 -7.97
N SER A 30 -0.14 5.76 -7.00
CA SER A 30 1.32 5.85 -7.14
C SER A 30 1.83 4.96 -8.28
N GLN A 31 1.35 3.71 -8.34
CA GLN A 31 1.75 2.78 -9.39
C GLN A 31 1.24 3.17 -10.77
N LEU A 32 0.01 3.67 -10.88
CA LEU A 32 -0.52 4.20 -12.14
C LEU A 32 0.33 5.37 -12.65
N GLU A 33 0.68 6.33 -11.77
CA GLU A 33 1.57 7.45 -12.11
C GLU A 33 2.97 6.97 -12.51
N ALA A 34 3.52 5.96 -11.83
CA ALA A 34 4.80 5.35 -12.17
C ALA A 34 4.78 4.66 -13.54
N LEU A 35 3.62 4.14 -13.94
CA LEU A 35 3.36 3.55 -15.26
C LEU A 35 2.98 4.60 -16.32
N GLY A 36 2.92 5.88 -15.96
CA GLY A 36 2.58 6.98 -16.88
C GLY A 36 1.09 7.21 -17.10
N VAL A 37 0.23 6.57 -16.31
CA VAL A 37 -1.22 6.78 -16.32
C VAL A 37 -1.56 7.88 -15.33
N THR A 38 -2.27 8.91 -15.79
CA THR A 38 -2.72 10.00 -14.91
C THR A 38 -3.72 9.47 -13.89
N ALA A 39 -3.36 9.52 -12.61
CA ALA A 39 -4.21 9.09 -11.51
C ALA A 39 -4.48 10.24 -10.53
N LYS A 40 -5.74 10.35 -10.08
CA LYS A 40 -6.16 11.33 -9.08
C LYS A 40 -6.90 10.63 -7.96
N ILE A 41 -6.53 10.94 -6.71
CA ILE A 41 -7.37 10.56 -5.57
C ILE A 41 -8.62 11.44 -5.59
N PHE A 42 -9.79 10.81 -5.74
CA PHE A 42 -11.08 11.47 -5.68
C PHE A 42 -11.60 11.39 -4.25
N TYR A 43 -11.46 12.49 -3.50
CA TYR A 43 -12.00 12.56 -2.15
C TYR A 43 -13.47 12.97 -2.19
N VAL A 44 -14.29 12.22 -1.49
CA VAL A 44 -15.71 12.53 -1.30
C VAL A 44 -15.92 13.31 -0.01
N GLU A 45 -16.86 14.24 -0.02
CA GLU A 45 -17.19 15.02 1.16
C GLU A 45 -17.91 14.14 2.18
N ILE A 46 -17.36 14.06 3.39
CA ILE A 46 -17.92 13.30 4.51
C ILE A 46 -18.00 14.22 5.72
N VAL A 47 -19.18 14.31 6.31
CA VAL A 47 -19.42 15.12 7.51
C VAL A 47 -18.44 14.72 8.62
N GLY A 48 -17.75 15.71 9.19
CA GLY A 48 -16.80 15.53 10.28
C GLY A 48 -15.33 15.42 9.86
N TYR A 49 -15.03 15.52 8.55
CA TYR A 49 -13.66 15.52 8.04
C TYR A 49 -13.29 16.87 7.41
N ASP A 50 -12.01 17.23 7.52
CA ASP A 50 -11.46 18.39 6.81
C ASP A 50 -11.32 18.07 5.32
N PHE A 51 -12.09 18.80 4.51
CA PHE A 51 -12.11 18.62 3.07
C PHE A 51 -11.17 19.59 2.34
N ASP A 52 -10.60 20.58 3.02
CA ASP A 52 -9.60 21.49 2.45
C ASP A 52 -8.21 20.86 2.46
N CYS A 53 -7.93 20.02 3.46
CA CYS A 53 -6.74 19.16 3.50
C CYS A 53 -7.13 17.67 3.61
N PRO A 54 -7.67 17.06 2.54
CA PRO A 54 -8.24 15.71 2.62
C PRO A 54 -7.18 14.60 2.67
N VAL A 55 -5.91 14.93 2.39
CA VAL A 55 -4.80 13.97 2.38
C VAL A 55 -4.25 13.80 3.80
N ALA A 56 -4.39 12.60 4.34
CA ALA A 56 -3.78 12.24 5.62
C ALA A 56 -2.24 12.33 5.57
N GLU A 57 -1.62 12.61 6.71
CA GLU A 57 -0.18 12.93 6.82
C GLU A 57 0.71 11.84 6.21
N GLY A 58 0.47 10.58 6.56
CA GLY A 58 1.21 9.41 6.08
C GLY A 58 1.09 9.15 4.58
N TYR A 59 0.15 9.81 3.88
CA TYR A 59 -0.03 9.70 2.44
C TYR A 59 0.58 10.85 1.65
N ARG A 60 1.04 11.93 2.30
CA ARG A 60 1.67 13.07 1.62
C ARG A 60 2.95 12.67 0.87
N LYS A 61 3.70 11.70 1.40
CA LYS A 61 4.90 11.11 0.78
C LYS A 61 4.66 10.53 -0.63
N TYR A 62 3.42 10.24 -1.01
CA TYR A 62 3.11 9.75 -2.35
C TYR A 62 3.10 10.86 -3.41
N HIS A 63 3.02 12.14 -3.04
CA HIS A 63 2.98 13.28 -3.98
C HIS A 63 1.95 13.08 -5.11
N LEU A 64 0.71 12.78 -4.73
CA LEU A 64 -0.39 12.51 -5.64
C LEU A 64 -1.28 13.74 -5.82
N ASP A 65 -1.76 13.92 -7.04
CA ASP A 65 -2.84 14.85 -7.32
C ASP A 65 -4.14 14.30 -6.73
N TRP A 66 -4.97 15.20 -6.19
CA TRP A 66 -6.31 14.86 -5.74
C TRP A 66 -7.36 15.82 -6.29
N THR A 67 -8.62 15.41 -6.22
CA THR A 67 -9.75 16.18 -6.75
C THR A 67 -11.01 15.95 -5.92
N LYS A 68 -11.92 16.92 -5.97
CA LYS A 68 -13.29 16.85 -5.45
C LYS A 68 -14.31 16.65 -6.58
N GLU A 69 -13.86 16.70 -7.82
CA GLU A 69 -14.68 16.65 -9.03
C GLU A 69 -14.14 15.61 -10.01
N VAL A 70 -15.06 14.96 -10.73
CA VAL A 70 -14.76 13.92 -11.72
C VAL A 70 -15.33 14.34 -13.06
N ILE A 71 -14.55 14.13 -14.13
CA ILE A 71 -14.98 14.34 -15.50
C ILE A 71 -15.67 13.06 -15.99
N ASP A 72 -17.01 13.05 -16.06
CA ASP A 72 -17.85 11.90 -16.46
C ASP A 72 -17.80 11.65 -17.98
N GLU A 73 -16.69 11.12 -18.44
CA GLU A 73 -16.41 10.81 -19.84
C GLU A 73 -15.98 9.34 -20.02
N PRO A 74 -16.35 8.68 -21.14
CA PRO A 74 -16.17 7.24 -21.31
C PRO A 74 -14.70 6.79 -21.43
N GLN A 75 -13.77 7.70 -21.71
CA GLN A 75 -12.33 7.41 -21.64
C GLN A 75 -11.79 7.36 -20.21
N ASN A 76 -12.46 7.99 -19.25
CA ASN A 76 -12.02 8.01 -17.85
C ASN A 76 -12.44 6.74 -17.12
N ILE A 77 -11.81 6.51 -15.97
CA ILE A 77 -12.08 5.36 -15.12
C ILE A 77 -12.35 5.85 -13.70
N LEU A 78 -13.41 5.34 -13.08
CA LEU A 78 -13.64 5.46 -11.65
C LEU A 78 -13.36 4.12 -10.97
N VAL A 79 -12.40 4.11 -10.04
CA VAL A 79 -12.16 3.01 -9.11
C VAL A 79 -12.96 3.27 -7.84
N VAL A 80 -13.93 2.42 -7.57
CA VAL A 80 -14.72 2.40 -6.33
C VAL A 80 -14.25 1.25 -5.48
N PHE A 81 -14.08 1.47 -4.18
CA PHE A 81 -13.71 0.41 -3.25
C PHE A 81 -14.89 -0.01 -2.39
N GLU A 82 -14.73 -1.17 -1.77
CA GLU A 82 -15.80 -1.97 -1.21
C GLU A 82 -16.49 -1.37 0.01
N ALA A 83 -15.81 -0.48 0.75
CA ALA A 83 -16.43 0.22 1.88
C ALA A 83 -17.35 1.38 1.46
N MET A 84 -17.34 1.77 0.17
CA MET A 84 -18.19 2.83 -0.38
C MET A 84 -18.90 2.38 -1.66
N PRO A 85 -19.69 1.30 -1.62
CA PRO A 85 -20.25 0.69 -2.81
C PRO A 85 -21.21 1.60 -3.58
N GLN A 86 -21.82 2.57 -2.90
CA GLN A 86 -22.70 3.58 -3.50
C GLN A 86 -22.00 4.47 -4.53
N GLY A 87 -20.68 4.60 -4.48
CA GLY A 87 -19.90 5.39 -5.44
C GLY A 87 -20.06 4.91 -6.89
N ILE A 88 -20.47 3.66 -7.10
CA ILE A 88 -20.68 3.08 -8.43
C ILE A 88 -21.80 3.79 -9.22
N TYR A 89 -22.71 4.47 -8.52
CA TYR A 89 -23.84 5.19 -9.12
C TYR A 89 -23.58 6.69 -9.29
N SER A 90 -22.43 7.20 -8.85
CA SER A 90 -22.14 8.65 -8.89
C SER A 90 -22.08 9.22 -10.31
N PHE A 91 -21.80 8.39 -11.32
CA PHE A 91 -21.58 8.80 -12.70
C PHE A 91 -22.14 7.80 -13.70
N THR A 92 -22.40 8.24 -14.93
CA THR A 92 -23.16 7.47 -15.92
C THR A 92 -22.33 7.02 -17.12
N ARG A 93 -21.37 7.84 -17.57
CA ARG A 93 -20.61 7.62 -18.80
C ARG A 93 -19.23 7.02 -18.53
N ILE A 94 -18.66 7.31 -17.37
CA ILE A 94 -17.35 6.84 -16.95
C ILE A 94 -17.33 5.32 -16.78
N ARG A 95 -16.20 4.71 -17.13
CA ARG A 95 -15.99 3.27 -16.94
C ARG A 95 -15.66 2.98 -15.48
N LYS A 96 -16.10 1.83 -14.99
CA LYS A 96 -16.09 1.56 -13.55
C LYS A 96 -15.30 0.31 -13.21
N VAL A 97 -14.47 0.45 -12.19
CA VAL A 97 -13.81 -0.65 -11.50
C VAL A 97 -14.38 -0.71 -10.08
N PHE A 98 -14.77 -1.91 -9.64
CA PHE A 98 -15.09 -2.17 -8.25
C PHE A 98 -13.99 -3.01 -7.63
N TRP A 99 -13.24 -2.42 -6.70
CA TRP A 99 -12.09 -3.05 -6.08
C TRP A 99 -12.45 -3.61 -4.70
N TRP A 100 -12.41 -4.94 -4.61
CA TRP A 100 -12.70 -5.71 -3.42
C TRP A 100 -11.45 -5.82 -2.52
N LEU A 101 -11.23 -4.82 -1.65
CA LEU A 101 -10.15 -4.87 -0.67
C LEU A 101 -10.51 -5.72 0.55
N SER A 102 -11.80 -5.85 0.86
CA SER A 102 -12.29 -6.54 2.06
C SER A 102 -13.75 -6.99 1.90
N VAL A 103 -13.97 -8.28 1.71
CA VAL A 103 -15.34 -8.84 1.55
C VAL A 103 -16.20 -8.49 2.75
N ASP A 104 -15.64 -8.59 3.95
CA ASP A 104 -16.40 -8.33 5.17
C ASP A 104 -16.70 -6.85 5.39
N ASN A 105 -15.80 -5.94 4.99
CA ASN A 105 -16.11 -4.50 5.07
C ASN A 105 -17.25 -4.15 4.12
N TYR A 106 -17.25 -4.74 2.92
CA TYR A 106 -18.37 -4.59 2.00
C TYR A 106 -19.67 -5.04 2.64
N ILE A 107 -19.69 -6.25 3.18
CA ILE A 107 -20.86 -6.82 3.85
C ILE A 107 -21.29 -5.94 5.05
N ALA A 108 -20.35 -5.46 5.86
CA ALA A 108 -20.63 -4.54 6.97
C ALA A 108 -21.16 -3.17 6.51
N SER A 109 -20.72 -2.70 5.33
CA SER A 109 -21.18 -1.43 4.74
C SER A 109 -22.66 -1.48 4.34
N LEU A 110 -23.20 -2.65 4.03
CA LEU A 110 -24.61 -2.89 3.69
C LEU A 110 -25.54 -2.88 4.93
N ARG A 111 -25.24 -2.03 5.93
CA ARG A 111 -25.87 -1.96 7.26
C ARG A 111 -27.37 -2.29 7.25
N GLY A 112 -27.78 -3.24 8.10
CA GLY A 112 -29.19 -3.58 8.35
C GLY A 112 -29.69 -4.89 7.73
N GLN A 113 -28.96 -5.49 6.79
CA GLN A 113 -29.36 -6.77 6.16
C GLN A 113 -28.61 -8.00 6.70
N VAL A 114 -27.55 -7.80 7.49
CA VAL A 114 -26.48 -8.80 7.69
C VAL A 114 -26.35 -9.34 9.12
N ASN A 115 -27.29 -9.08 10.02
CA ASN A 115 -27.23 -9.64 11.38
C ASN A 115 -27.37 -11.19 11.45
N ARG A 116 -27.27 -11.89 10.31
CA ARG A 116 -27.43 -13.34 10.14
C ARG A 116 -26.47 -13.99 9.13
N ILE A 117 -25.48 -13.27 8.58
CA ILE A 117 -24.55 -13.87 7.62
C ILE A 117 -23.35 -14.44 8.37
N ASP A 118 -23.06 -15.71 8.12
CA ASP A 118 -21.84 -16.36 8.58
C ASP A 118 -20.63 -15.81 7.82
N THR A 119 -20.01 -14.78 8.41
CA THR A 119 -18.83 -14.11 7.85
C THR A 119 -17.64 -15.05 7.68
N ALA A 120 -17.58 -16.16 8.43
CA ALA A 120 -16.49 -17.12 8.34
C ALA A 120 -16.56 -17.97 7.05
N ASN A 121 -17.72 -18.06 6.41
CA ASN A 121 -17.95 -18.92 5.25
C ASN A 121 -18.37 -18.16 3.97
N LEU A 122 -18.15 -16.84 3.91
CA LEU A 122 -18.55 -16.01 2.76
C LEU A 122 -17.98 -16.49 1.42
N ALA A 123 -16.73 -16.98 1.41
CA ALA A 123 -16.11 -17.52 0.20
C ALA A 123 -16.61 -18.93 -0.21
N ARG A 124 -17.56 -19.51 0.53
CA ARG A 124 -18.07 -20.88 0.31
C ARG A 124 -19.60 -20.95 0.19
N VAL A 125 -20.31 -19.95 0.72
CA VAL A 125 -21.76 -19.89 0.74
C VAL A 125 -22.22 -18.76 -0.19
N PRO A 126 -22.96 -19.07 -1.27
CA PRO A 126 -23.52 -18.04 -2.13
C PRO A 126 -24.47 -17.12 -1.35
N LEU A 127 -24.34 -15.82 -1.58
CA LEU A 127 -25.20 -14.76 -1.09
C LEU A 127 -26.01 -14.19 -2.26
N GLU A 128 -27.28 -14.60 -2.36
CA GLU A 128 -28.18 -14.04 -3.37
C GLU A 128 -28.29 -12.52 -3.25
N ARG A 129 -28.14 -11.80 -4.38
CA ARG A 129 -28.25 -10.33 -4.47
C ARG A 129 -27.27 -9.55 -3.58
N PHE A 130 -26.09 -10.12 -3.31
CA PHE A 130 -25.07 -9.43 -2.49
C PHE A 130 -24.51 -8.16 -3.15
N PHE A 131 -24.50 -8.07 -4.48
CA PHE A 131 -24.04 -6.87 -5.18
C PHE A 131 -24.98 -5.69 -4.93
N PHE A 132 -24.38 -4.55 -4.56
CA PHE A 132 -25.06 -3.27 -4.37
C PHE A 132 -25.58 -2.70 -5.70
N PHE A 133 -25.02 -3.20 -6.79
CA PHE A 133 -25.39 -2.85 -8.15
C PHE A 133 -26.07 -4.00 -8.88
N GLY A 134 -27.08 -3.64 -9.68
CA GLY A 134 -27.77 -4.59 -10.54
C GLY A 134 -26.92 -5.01 -11.72
N GLN A 135 -27.31 -6.12 -12.37
CA GLN A 135 -26.63 -6.69 -13.54
C GLN A 135 -26.54 -5.74 -14.75
N SER A 136 -27.30 -4.65 -14.75
CA SER A 136 -27.26 -3.62 -15.81
C SER A 136 -26.09 -2.65 -15.68
N ILE A 137 -25.38 -2.64 -14.54
CA ILE A 137 -24.20 -1.80 -14.34
C ILE A 137 -22.97 -2.58 -14.78
N GLU A 138 -22.37 -2.15 -15.90
CA GLU A 138 -21.10 -2.70 -16.36
C GLU A 138 -19.98 -2.25 -15.42
N VAL A 139 -19.27 -3.23 -14.86
CA VAL A 139 -18.18 -3.00 -13.91
C VAL A 139 -17.13 -4.07 -14.03
N THR A 140 -15.86 -3.68 -13.97
CA THR A 140 -14.75 -4.62 -13.85
C THR A 140 -14.46 -4.90 -12.39
N HIS A 141 -14.29 -6.17 -12.02
CA HIS A 141 -14.00 -6.56 -10.65
C HIS A 141 -12.50 -6.73 -10.44
N TRP A 142 -11.94 -5.96 -9.51
CA TRP A 142 -10.59 -6.15 -9.00
C TRP A 142 -10.67 -6.73 -7.60
N CYS A 143 -9.72 -7.58 -7.20
CA CYS A 143 -9.71 -8.15 -5.86
C CYS A 143 -8.30 -8.21 -5.28
N GLN A 144 -8.21 -7.92 -3.99
CA GLN A 144 -6.94 -7.81 -3.25
C GLN A 144 -6.46 -9.14 -2.64
N SER A 145 -7.32 -10.15 -2.62
CA SER A 145 -7.06 -11.42 -1.96
C SER A 145 -7.74 -12.59 -2.67
N GLU A 146 -7.18 -13.78 -2.53
CA GLU A 146 -7.80 -15.03 -2.98
C GLU A 146 -9.14 -15.24 -2.29
N TYR A 147 -9.28 -14.85 -1.02
CA TYR A 147 -10.56 -14.85 -0.32
C TYR A 147 -11.64 -14.01 -1.04
N ALA A 148 -11.30 -12.79 -1.47
CA ALA A 148 -12.20 -11.95 -2.25
C ALA A 148 -12.50 -12.55 -3.64
N ARG A 149 -11.51 -13.14 -4.30
CA ARG A 149 -11.70 -13.83 -5.59
C ARG A 149 -12.67 -15.01 -5.46
N GLN A 150 -12.49 -15.85 -4.45
CA GLN A 150 -13.36 -17.00 -4.18
C GLN A 150 -14.77 -16.56 -3.81
N PHE A 151 -14.91 -15.48 -3.03
CA PHE A 151 -16.20 -14.86 -2.77
C PHE A 151 -16.92 -14.46 -4.06
N LEU A 152 -16.24 -13.76 -4.99
CA LEU A 152 -16.85 -13.35 -6.26
C LEU A 152 -17.28 -14.54 -7.12
N ILE A 153 -16.43 -15.58 -7.22
CA ILE A 153 -16.75 -16.81 -7.96
C ILE A 153 -17.94 -17.53 -7.34
N CYS A 154 -17.94 -17.69 -6.02
CA CYS A 154 -19.03 -18.32 -5.28
C CYS A 154 -20.37 -17.62 -5.52
N ASN A 155 -20.32 -16.31 -5.80
CA ASN A 155 -21.49 -15.50 -6.09
C ASN A 155 -21.71 -15.20 -7.59
N GLY A 156 -21.10 -15.99 -8.47
CA GLY A 156 -21.46 -16.02 -9.89
C GLY A 156 -20.71 -15.06 -10.80
N VAL A 157 -19.62 -14.41 -10.34
CA VAL A 157 -18.72 -13.70 -11.25
C VAL A 157 -17.82 -14.71 -11.96
N PRO A 158 -17.76 -14.71 -13.30
CA PRO A 158 -16.84 -15.56 -14.04
C PRO A 158 -15.38 -15.28 -13.65
N SER A 159 -14.58 -16.34 -13.51
CA SER A 159 -13.19 -16.24 -13.05
C SER A 159 -12.30 -15.35 -13.93
N GLU A 160 -12.60 -15.32 -15.23
CA GLU A 160 -11.94 -14.57 -16.28
C GLU A 160 -12.27 -13.07 -16.26
N GLU A 161 -13.35 -12.68 -15.58
CA GLU A 161 -13.78 -11.28 -15.39
C GLU A 161 -13.25 -10.68 -14.08
N ILE A 162 -12.51 -11.47 -13.29
CA ILE A 162 -11.93 -11.04 -12.02
C ILE A 162 -10.42 -10.82 -12.18
N PHE A 163 -9.98 -9.60 -11.92
CA PHE A 163 -8.57 -9.24 -11.91
C PHE A 163 -8.02 -9.30 -10.48
N MET A 164 -6.92 -10.03 -10.30
CA MET A 164 -6.12 -9.89 -9.08
C MET A 164 -5.37 -8.58 -9.15
N VAL A 165 -5.61 -7.71 -8.18
CA VAL A 165 -4.89 -6.46 -7.94
C VAL A 165 -4.73 -6.38 -6.42
N GLU A 166 -3.61 -6.92 -5.93
CA GLU A 166 -3.30 -7.09 -4.50
C GLU A 166 -2.87 -5.73 -3.87
N ASP A 167 -1.86 -5.75 -3.01
CA ASP A 167 -1.18 -4.57 -2.46
C ASP A 167 0.25 -4.98 -2.04
N TYR A 168 1.01 -4.02 -1.50
CA TYR A 168 2.33 -4.27 -0.93
C TYR A 168 2.54 -3.57 0.42
N LEU A 169 3.49 -4.08 1.19
CA LEU A 169 3.90 -3.47 2.46
C LEU A 169 4.73 -2.20 2.24
N GLY A 170 4.68 -1.30 3.23
CA GLY A 170 5.57 -0.15 3.26
C GLY A 170 7.04 -0.55 3.24
N TRP A 171 7.85 0.26 2.57
CA TRP A 171 9.29 0.07 2.40
C TRP A 171 10.05 -0.07 3.74
N GLU A 172 9.54 0.58 4.78
CA GLU A 172 10.03 0.50 6.16
C GLU A 172 10.06 -0.95 6.70
N PHE A 173 9.17 -1.84 6.23
CA PHE A 173 9.17 -3.25 6.59
C PHE A 173 10.01 -4.11 5.64
N MET A 174 10.07 -3.73 4.36
CA MET A 174 10.82 -4.46 3.33
C MET A 174 12.33 -4.47 3.61
N ASP A 175 12.85 -3.41 4.21
CA ASP A 175 14.28 -3.28 4.56
C ASP A 175 14.66 -4.01 5.86
N SER A 176 13.70 -4.60 6.57
CA SER A 176 13.95 -5.12 7.92
C SER A 176 14.73 -6.43 7.94
N LEU A 177 14.85 -7.13 6.81
CA LEU A 177 15.60 -8.40 6.70
C LEU A 177 17.04 -8.23 6.22
N SER A 178 17.43 -7.04 5.76
CA SER A 178 18.74 -6.77 5.13
C SER A 178 19.92 -6.84 6.11
N GLY A 179 19.65 -6.81 7.42
CA GLY A 179 20.65 -6.58 8.46
C GLY A 179 21.29 -7.81 9.12
N GLY A 180 20.92 -9.04 8.74
CA GLY A 180 21.59 -10.27 9.23
C GLY A 180 21.52 -10.58 10.74
N GLU A 181 21.09 -9.65 11.59
CA GLU A 181 20.98 -9.86 13.03
C GLU A 181 19.63 -10.53 13.37
N LEU A 182 19.57 -11.85 13.18
CA LEU A 182 18.60 -12.71 13.87
C LEU A 182 18.90 -12.84 15.38
N ILE A 183 19.89 -12.11 15.87
CA ILE A 183 20.54 -12.31 17.16
C ILE A 183 19.93 -11.31 18.16
N ALA A 184 19.44 -11.84 19.28
CA ALA A 184 18.74 -11.15 20.38
C ALA A 184 17.20 -11.02 20.30
N ARG A 185 16.51 -11.89 19.55
CA ARG A 185 15.03 -12.00 19.66
C ARG A 185 14.61 -12.57 21.02
N GLN A 186 13.50 -12.06 21.54
CA GLN A 186 12.98 -12.42 22.86
C GLN A 186 11.75 -13.33 22.74
N ASN A 187 11.49 -14.13 23.79
CA ASN A 187 10.28 -14.96 23.91
C ASN A 187 9.04 -14.09 24.20
N ILE A 188 8.76 -13.18 23.27
CA ILE A 188 7.59 -12.32 23.26
C ILE A 188 6.62 -12.88 22.22
N ALA A 189 5.35 -12.91 22.59
CA ALA A 189 4.23 -13.15 21.68
C ALA A 189 3.48 -11.82 21.45
N ALA A 190 3.73 -11.21 20.29
CA ALA A 190 3.00 -10.02 19.85
C ALA A 190 1.64 -10.41 19.27
N TYR A 191 0.61 -9.58 19.42
CA TYR A 191 -0.72 -9.88 18.89
C TYR A 191 -1.52 -8.62 18.56
N ASN A 192 -2.54 -8.76 17.72
CA ASN A 192 -3.50 -7.69 17.44
C ASN A 192 -4.71 -7.78 18.40
N PRO A 193 -4.85 -6.90 19.41
CA PRO A 193 -5.93 -6.99 20.39
C PRO A 193 -7.30 -6.62 19.81
N ARG A 194 -7.36 -5.93 18.67
CA ARG A 194 -8.62 -5.47 18.06
C ARG A 194 -9.38 -6.59 17.36
N LYS A 195 -8.79 -7.79 17.23
CA LYS A 195 -9.40 -8.94 16.58
C LYS A 195 -9.19 -10.21 17.39
N GLY A 196 -10.15 -11.13 17.34
CA GLY A 196 -10.01 -12.46 17.97
C GLY A 196 -9.89 -12.43 19.50
N GLN A 197 -10.38 -11.36 20.14
CA GLN A 197 -10.18 -11.08 21.57
C GLN A 197 -10.49 -12.29 22.47
N GLU A 198 -11.65 -12.94 22.29
CA GLU A 198 -12.04 -14.08 23.11
C GLU A 198 -11.03 -15.24 23.08
N THR A 199 -10.49 -15.54 21.89
CA THR A 199 -9.48 -16.61 21.73
C THR A 199 -8.16 -16.20 22.36
N THR A 200 -7.69 -15.00 22.04
CA THR A 200 -6.44 -14.46 22.57
C THR A 200 -6.44 -14.37 24.09
N GLU A 201 -7.54 -13.93 24.70
CA GLU A 201 -7.70 -13.86 26.16
C GLU A 201 -7.62 -15.26 26.82
N LYS A 202 -8.23 -16.29 26.21
CA LYS A 202 -8.13 -17.67 26.70
C LYS A 202 -6.70 -18.20 26.67
N ILE A 203 -5.95 -17.91 25.60
CA ILE A 203 -4.55 -18.33 25.47
C ILE A 203 -3.67 -17.61 26.51
N ILE A 204 -3.86 -16.29 26.68
CA ILE A 204 -3.15 -15.50 27.70
C ILE A 204 -3.45 -16.04 29.11
N ALA A 205 -4.71 -16.33 29.41
CA ALA A 205 -5.11 -16.88 30.70
C ALA A 205 -4.52 -18.26 30.98
N MET A 206 -4.36 -19.09 29.95
CA MET A 206 -3.73 -20.41 30.06
C MET A 206 -2.21 -20.32 30.29
N ARG A 207 -1.55 -19.28 29.77
CA ARG A 207 -0.10 -19.07 29.84
C ARG A 207 0.28 -17.64 30.21
N PRO A 208 0.03 -17.23 31.46
CA PRO A 208 0.35 -15.88 31.94
C PRO A 208 1.86 -15.64 32.10
N ASP A 209 2.69 -16.69 32.01
CA ASP A 209 4.14 -16.64 32.10
C ASP A 209 4.85 -16.19 30.81
N ILE A 210 4.14 -16.19 29.67
CA ILE A 210 4.65 -15.66 28.40
C ILE A 210 4.59 -14.12 28.41
N ASP A 211 5.59 -13.44 27.85
CA ASP A 211 5.54 -12.00 27.63
C ASP A 211 4.62 -11.67 26.44
N TRP A 212 3.35 -11.37 26.75
CA TRP A 212 2.33 -10.99 25.78
C TRP A 212 2.35 -9.49 25.51
N ARG A 213 2.51 -9.09 24.24
CA ARG A 213 2.57 -7.67 23.85
C ARG A 213 1.49 -7.31 22.83
N PRO A 214 0.43 -6.58 23.22
CA PRO A 214 -0.57 -6.10 22.27
C PRO A 214 0.02 -5.02 21.35
N ILE A 215 -0.32 -5.08 20.07
CA ILE A 215 -0.09 -3.99 19.11
C ILE A 215 -1.27 -3.02 19.22
N GLU A 216 -1.19 -2.08 20.15
CA GLU A 216 -2.24 -1.11 20.42
C GLU A 216 -1.68 0.25 20.80
N ASN A 217 -2.24 1.31 20.23
CA ASN A 217 -1.81 2.69 20.46
C ASN A 217 -0.31 2.92 20.21
N MET A 218 0.26 2.16 19.25
CA MET A 218 1.66 2.25 18.84
C MET A 218 1.77 3.03 17.53
N THR A 219 2.81 3.85 17.43
CA THR A 219 3.30 4.42 16.17
C THR A 219 3.87 3.32 15.26
N PRO A 220 3.96 3.54 13.94
CA PRO A 220 4.57 2.56 13.02
C PRO A 220 5.98 2.10 13.43
N ASP A 221 6.81 3.00 13.95
CA ASP A 221 8.16 2.68 14.42
C ASP A 221 8.17 1.85 15.71
N GLU A 222 7.23 2.08 16.63
CA GLU A 222 7.06 1.25 17.82
C GLU A 222 6.59 -0.16 17.46
N VAL A 223 5.62 -0.28 16.53
CA VAL A 223 5.17 -1.58 15.99
C VAL A 223 6.35 -2.32 15.38
N LYS A 224 7.13 -1.65 14.53
CA LYS A 224 8.33 -2.22 13.90
C LYS A 224 9.36 -2.67 14.95
N THR A 225 9.59 -1.87 15.98
CA THR A 225 10.55 -2.20 17.06
C THR A 225 10.10 -3.42 17.85
N LEU A 226 8.81 -3.48 18.23
CA LEU A 226 8.23 -4.65 18.89
C LEU A 226 8.36 -5.90 18.02
N LEU A 227 7.94 -5.82 16.76
CA LEU A 227 7.95 -6.97 15.84
C LEU A 227 9.37 -7.42 15.50
N LYS A 228 10.38 -6.53 15.48
CA LYS A 228 11.79 -6.93 15.35
C LYS A 228 12.32 -7.68 16.57
N THR A 229 11.78 -7.38 17.75
CA THR A 229 12.22 -7.98 19.02
C THR A 229 11.52 -9.31 19.29
N ALA A 230 10.23 -9.44 18.95
CA ALA A 230 9.42 -10.60 19.25
C ALA A 230 9.78 -11.82 18.40
N LYS A 231 9.69 -13.03 18.97
CA LYS A 231 9.82 -14.29 18.20
C LYS A 231 8.52 -14.69 17.52
N VAL A 232 7.37 -14.44 18.16
CA VAL A 232 6.07 -14.90 17.69
C VAL A 232 5.14 -13.72 17.49
N TYR A 233 4.36 -13.78 16.41
CA TYR A 233 3.17 -12.96 16.23
C TYR A 233 1.96 -13.87 16.07
N ILE A 234 0.89 -13.60 16.80
CA ILE A 234 -0.38 -14.33 16.67
C ILE A 234 -1.52 -13.43 16.18
N ASP A 235 -2.37 -13.98 15.31
CA ASP A 235 -3.62 -13.35 14.89
C ASP A 235 -4.73 -14.40 14.71
N PHE A 236 -5.59 -14.52 15.72
CA PHE A 236 -6.82 -15.33 15.67
C PHE A 236 -8.05 -14.49 15.33
N GLY A 237 -7.82 -13.30 14.80
CA GLY A 237 -8.83 -12.44 14.24
C GLY A 237 -9.45 -12.97 12.97
N HIS A 238 -10.51 -12.30 12.53
CA HIS A 238 -11.00 -12.46 11.18
C HIS A 238 -10.15 -11.63 10.21
N HIS A 239 -9.70 -12.23 9.11
CA HIS A 239 -8.93 -11.57 8.06
C HIS A 239 -9.85 -11.27 6.87
N PRO A 240 -10.43 -10.06 6.77
CA PRO A 240 -11.46 -9.80 5.77
C PRO A 240 -10.90 -9.57 4.35
N GLY A 241 -9.57 -9.42 4.26
CA GLY A 241 -8.76 -9.41 3.05
C GLY A 241 -7.33 -9.85 3.38
N LYS A 242 -6.37 -9.61 2.49
CA LYS A 242 -4.95 -9.92 2.71
C LYS A 242 -4.35 -8.92 3.72
N ASP A 243 -4.45 -9.27 5.00
CA ASP A 243 -4.04 -8.41 6.11
C ASP A 243 -2.54 -8.03 6.08
N ARG A 244 -2.26 -6.82 6.55
CA ARG A 244 -0.91 -6.23 6.56
C ARG A 244 -0.06 -6.69 7.74
N ILE A 245 -0.60 -6.63 8.96
CA ILE A 245 0.18 -6.91 10.19
C ILE A 245 0.84 -8.30 10.19
N PRO A 246 0.19 -9.40 9.77
CA PRO A 246 0.87 -10.70 9.67
C PRO A 246 2.06 -10.69 8.72
N ARG A 247 1.96 -9.96 7.60
CA ARG A 247 3.07 -9.80 6.65
C ARG A 247 4.18 -8.92 7.23
N GLU A 248 3.82 -7.82 7.88
CA GLU A 248 4.76 -6.93 8.58
C GLU A 248 5.54 -7.69 9.66
N ALA A 249 4.84 -8.51 10.45
CA ALA A 249 5.43 -9.38 11.46
C ALA A 249 6.40 -10.39 10.85
N ALA A 250 5.99 -11.09 9.77
CA ALA A 250 6.86 -12.02 9.06
C ALA A 250 8.12 -11.34 8.52
N MET A 251 7.99 -10.15 7.90
CA MET A 251 9.12 -9.37 7.39
C MET A 251 9.99 -8.76 8.49
N SER A 252 9.44 -8.57 9.68
CA SER A 252 10.21 -8.18 10.87
C SER A 252 10.87 -9.37 11.58
N GLY A 253 10.59 -10.59 11.09
CA GLY A 253 11.19 -11.84 11.51
C GLY A 253 10.41 -12.64 12.56
N CYS A 254 9.18 -12.25 12.90
CA CYS A 254 8.32 -13.11 13.71
C CYS A 254 7.98 -14.40 12.96
N VAL A 255 7.79 -15.48 13.70
CA VAL A 255 7.02 -16.63 13.23
C VAL A 255 5.55 -16.29 13.43
N VAL A 256 4.78 -16.35 12.34
CA VAL A 256 3.36 -16.00 12.33
C VAL A 256 2.52 -17.23 12.63
N ILE A 257 1.60 -17.14 13.58
CA ILE A 257 0.59 -18.18 13.85
C ILE A 257 -0.77 -17.51 13.67
N THR A 258 -1.65 -18.09 12.87
CA THR A 258 -2.97 -17.51 12.63
C THR A 258 -4.11 -18.48 12.89
N GLY A 259 -5.31 -17.92 13.04
CA GLY A 259 -6.56 -18.64 12.85
C GLY A 259 -6.78 -19.05 11.40
N ARG A 260 -8.00 -19.49 11.09
CA ARG A 260 -8.42 -19.95 9.76
C ARG A 260 -9.55 -19.13 9.14
N ARG A 261 -9.93 -18.01 9.75
CA ARG A 261 -11.09 -17.22 9.34
C ARG A 261 -10.75 -16.21 8.22
N GLY A 262 -11.63 -16.13 7.22
CA GLY A 262 -11.44 -15.26 6.05
C GLY A 262 -10.19 -15.61 5.25
N ALA A 263 -9.41 -14.61 4.86
CA ALA A 263 -8.17 -14.76 4.10
C ALA A 263 -7.08 -15.58 4.82
N ALA A 264 -7.10 -15.67 6.15
CA ALA A 264 -6.19 -16.54 6.89
C ALA A 264 -6.42 -18.03 6.58
N GLY A 265 -7.61 -18.41 6.11
CA GLY A 265 -7.99 -19.81 5.89
C GLY A 265 -7.41 -20.46 4.63
N ASN A 266 -6.85 -19.68 3.70
CA ASN A 266 -6.28 -20.21 2.46
C ASN A 266 -4.73 -20.11 2.45
N GLY A 267 -4.12 -20.90 1.56
CA GLY A 267 -2.66 -20.97 1.39
C GLY A 267 -2.06 -19.89 0.48
N VAL A 268 -2.86 -18.93 0.00
CA VAL A 268 -2.43 -17.88 -0.93
C VAL A 268 -2.19 -16.57 -0.18
N ASP A 269 -3.20 -16.07 0.54
CA ASP A 269 -3.18 -14.74 1.17
C ASP A 269 -2.22 -14.69 2.37
N ILE A 270 -2.28 -15.71 3.23
CA ILE A 270 -1.33 -15.95 4.32
C ILE A 270 -0.63 -17.28 4.04
N ASN A 271 0.38 -17.25 3.16
CA ASN A 271 1.10 -18.44 2.69
C ASN A 271 2.12 -18.97 3.72
N ILE A 272 1.64 -19.36 4.90
CA ILE A 272 2.39 -20.08 5.94
C ILE A 272 1.98 -21.57 5.94
N PRO A 273 2.86 -22.48 6.39
CA PRO A 273 2.52 -23.90 6.48
C PRO A 273 1.29 -24.17 7.36
N GLU A 274 0.50 -25.19 7.01
CA GLU A 274 -0.75 -25.54 7.71
C GLU A 274 -0.59 -25.78 9.21
N CYS A 275 0.58 -26.25 9.66
CA CYS A 275 0.87 -26.45 11.07
C CYS A 275 0.97 -25.14 11.90
N PHE A 276 0.97 -23.97 11.25
CA PHE A 276 0.89 -22.66 11.89
C PHE A 276 -0.49 -21.99 11.74
N LYS A 277 -1.45 -22.67 11.10
CA LYS A 277 -2.86 -22.25 10.99
C LYS A 277 -3.70 -23.12 11.92
N LEU A 278 -4.03 -22.61 13.09
CA LEU A 278 -4.73 -23.39 14.11
C LEU A 278 -6.19 -22.96 14.21
N ALA A 279 -7.05 -23.86 14.71
CA ALA A 279 -8.44 -23.54 14.96
C ALA A 279 -8.54 -22.65 16.20
N ASP A 280 -9.43 -21.66 16.17
CA ASP A 280 -9.57 -20.67 17.24
C ASP A 280 -10.00 -21.29 18.59
N ASP A 281 -10.57 -22.49 18.59
CA ASP A 281 -10.94 -23.26 19.79
C ASP A 281 -9.85 -24.23 20.29
N ASP A 282 -8.77 -24.43 19.53
CA ASP A 282 -7.63 -25.27 19.90
C ASP A 282 -6.61 -24.51 20.77
N ILE A 283 -7.05 -24.03 21.92
CA ILE A 283 -6.23 -23.22 22.83
C ILE A 283 -4.94 -23.95 23.24
N ALA A 284 -5.04 -25.26 23.51
CA ALA A 284 -3.89 -26.07 23.91
C ALA A 284 -2.87 -26.22 22.78
N GLY A 285 -3.32 -26.54 21.55
CA GLY A 285 -2.43 -26.64 20.39
C GLY A 285 -1.79 -25.31 20.03
N ILE A 286 -2.48 -24.19 20.24
CA ILE A 286 -1.91 -22.85 20.06
C ILE A 286 -0.78 -22.59 21.05
N VAL A 287 -1.00 -22.85 22.33
CA VAL A 287 0.04 -22.72 23.36
C VAL A 287 1.25 -23.60 23.03
N GLU A 288 1.02 -24.87 22.70
CA GLU A 288 2.09 -25.81 22.36
C GLU A 288 2.88 -25.31 21.14
N LYS A 289 2.21 -24.76 20.13
CA LYS A 289 2.87 -24.20 18.96
C LYS A 289 3.76 -23.01 19.32
N ILE A 290 3.32 -22.11 20.19
CA ILE A 290 4.10 -20.96 20.65
C ILE A 290 5.36 -21.44 21.39
N GLU A 291 5.23 -22.43 22.27
CA GLU A 291 6.39 -23.01 22.98
C GLU A 291 7.38 -23.68 22.06
N GLN A 292 6.91 -24.43 21.06
CA GLN A 292 7.76 -25.04 20.03
C GLN A 292 8.56 -23.96 19.31
N VAL A 293 7.94 -22.83 18.96
CA VAL A 293 8.64 -21.69 18.35
C VAL A 293 9.64 -21.05 19.31
N PHE A 294 9.31 -20.88 20.59
CA PHE A 294 10.27 -20.32 21.55
C PHE A 294 11.49 -21.22 21.75
N THR A 295 11.28 -22.53 21.73
CA THR A 295 12.31 -23.56 21.90
C THR A 295 13.24 -23.64 20.68
N ASP A 296 12.69 -23.68 19.46
CA ASP A 296 13.47 -23.74 18.22
C ASP A 296 12.97 -22.71 17.19
N TYR A 297 13.20 -21.43 17.54
CA TYR A 297 12.85 -20.30 16.68
C TYR A 297 13.52 -20.38 15.30
N PRO A 298 14.83 -20.70 15.17
CA PRO A 298 15.47 -20.79 13.85
C PRO A 298 14.77 -21.78 12.92
N ALA A 299 14.41 -22.98 13.41
CA ALA A 299 13.71 -23.96 12.57
C ALA A 299 12.31 -23.48 12.17
N ALA A 300 11.52 -22.97 13.11
CA ALA A 300 10.18 -22.46 12.82
C ALA A 300 10.20 -21.25 11.87
N TYR A 301 11.15 -20.34 12.05
CA TYR A 301 11.37 -19.21 11.16
C TYR A 301 11.71 -19.67 9.74
N GLN A 302 12.55 -20.68 9.57
CA GLN A 302 12.90 -21.23 8.26
C GLN A 302 11.71 -21.89 7.54
N GLN A 303 10.80 -22.54 8.28
CA GLN A 303 9.59 -23.12 7.69
C GLN A 303 8.71 -22.07 6.99
N GLN A 304 8.76 -20.80 7.43
CA GLN A 304 8.02 -19.69 6.81
C GLN A 304 8.82 -18.89 5.78
N ALA A 305 9.97 -19.39 5.32
CA ALA A 305 10.80 -18.68 4.33
C ALA A 305 10.08 -18.45 2.99
N ALA A 306 9.21 -19.38 2.58
CA ALA A 306 8.40 -19.22 1.37
C ALA A 306 7.44 -18.03 1.48
N TYR A 307 6.81 -17.85 2.66
CA TYR A 307 5.93 -16.71 2.93
C TYR A 307 6.66 -15.38 2.75
N ARG A 308 7.82 -15.23 3.39
CA ARG A 308 8.63 -14.01 3.29
C ARG A 308 9.11 -13.74 1.86
N ARG A 309 9.55 -14.77 1.13
CA ARG A 309 9.91 -14.63 -0.30
C ARG A 309 8.73 -14.17 -1.16
N ARG A 310 7.52 -14.65 -0.87
CA ARG A 310 6.28 -14.16 -1.51
C ARG A 310 6.06 -12.69 -1.19
N ILE A 311 6.16 -12.26 0.08
CA ILE A 311 5.96 -10.85 0.46
C ILE A 311 6.99 -9.92 -0.21
N VAL A 312 8.26 -10.33 -0.29
CA VAL A 312 9.32 -9.53 -0.96
C VAL A 312 8.97 -9.17 -2.41
N THR A 313 8.18 -10.02 -3.07
CA THR A 313 7.77 -9.85 -4.46
C THR A 313 6.38 -9.20 -4.61
N ASP A 314 5.73 -8.78 -3.51
CA ASP A 314 4.41 -8.11 -3.53
C ASP A 314 4.45 -6.84 -4.40
N TYR A 315 5.46 -5.98 -4.23
CA TYR A 315 5.56 -4.73 -5.00
C TYR A 315 5.62 -4.97 -6.51
N ALA A 316 6.56 -5.80 -6.97
CA ALA A 316 6.72 -6.09 -8.40
C ALA A 316 5.47 -6.73 -9.00
N ARG A 317 4.83 -7.66 -8.27
CA ARG A 317 3.56 -8.24 -8.72
C ARG A 317 2.44 -7.23 -8.78
N PHE A 318 2.31 -6.37 -7.77
CA PHE A 318 1.28 -5.35 -7.76
C PHE A 318 1.43 -4.42 -8.98
N THR A 319 2.65 -4.03 -9.33
CA THR A 319 2.93 -3.29 -10.57
C THR A 319 2.48 -4.06 -11.82
N ASP A 320 2.84 -5.35 -11.94
CA ASP A 320 2.44 -6.19 -13.07
C ASP A 320 0.92 -6.41 -13.16
N GLU A 321 0.28 -6.62 -12.00
CA GLU A 321 -1.16 -6.80 -11.84
C GLU A 321 -1.91 -5.53 -12.25
N VAL A 322 -1.48 -4.36 -11.80
CA VAL A 322 -2.05 -3.07 -12.21
C VAL A 322 -1.87 -2.90 -13.72
N ALA A 323 -0.66 -3.10 -14.26
CA ALA A 323 -0.39 -2.95 -15.69
C ALA A 323 -1.28 -3.86 -16.55
N LYS A 324 -1.45 -5.12 -16.13
CA LYS A 324 -2.34 -6.09 -16.78
C LYS A 324 -3.81 -5.68 -16.64
N ALA A 325 -4.25 -5.28 -15.45
CA ALA A 325 -5.63 -4.92 -15.16
C ALA A 325 -6.07 -3.69 -15.96
N VAL A 326 -5.14 -2.81 -16.31
CA VAL A 326 -5.40 -1.64 -17.16
C VAL A 326 -4.98 -1.81 -18.63
N GLU A 327 -4.64 -3.04 -19.04
CA GLU A 327 -4.21 -3.40 -20.41
C GLU A 327 -3.16 -2.43 -20.98
N LEU A 328 -2.16 -2.08 -20.17
CA LEU A 328 -1.06 -1.22 -20.62
C LEU A 328 -0.22 -1.98 -21.64
N GLU A 329 -0.11 -1.43 -22.85
CA GLU A 329 0.84 -1.91 -23.84
C GLU A 329 2.27 -1.59 -23.39
N PRO A 330 3.25 -2.47 -23.66
CA PRO A 330 4.67 -2.17 -23.40
C PRO A 330 5.13 -1.01 -24.31
N GLY A 331 5.00 0.23 -23.84
CA GLY A 331 5.32 1.44 -24.59
C GLY A 331 5.67 2.61 -23.65
N LYS A 332 6.81 3.27 -23.95
CA LYS A 332 7.48 4.38 -23.24
C LYS A 332 6.82 4.85 -21.93
N ILE A 333 6.97 4.04 -20.87
CA ILE A 333 6.76 4.50 -19.49
C ILE A 333 7.58 5.78 -19.32
N PRO A 334 6.99 6.89 -18.86
CA PRO A 334 7.72 8.13 -18.71
C PRO A 334 8.91 7.93 -17.77
N LEU A 335 10.10 8.28 -18.25
CA LEU A 335 11.30 8.25 -17.45
C LEU A 335 11.40 9.59 -16.70
N TRP A 336 10.66 9.70 -15.61
CA TRP A 336 10.71 10.88 -14.77
C TRP A 336 12.08 10.99 -14.08
N SER A 337 12.57 12.22 -13.99
CA SER A 337 13.83 12.53 -13.32
C SER A 337 13.68 13.64 -12.28
N ALA A 338 14.68 13.71 -11.41
CA ALA A 338 14.83 14.75 -10.42
C ALA A 338 16.22 15.38 -10.49
N VAL A 339 16.32 16.67 -10.18
CA VAL A 339 17.60 17.36 -9.96
C VAL A 339 17.86 17.47 -8.47
N ILE A 340 19.08 17.16 -8.02
CA ILE A 340 19.48 17.34 -6.62
C ILE A 340 20.13 18.72 -6.49
N ASN A 341 19.54 19.59 -5.67
CA ASN A 341 20.21 20.82 -5.28
C ASN A 341 21.11 20.54 -4.07
N ASP A 342 22.41 20.76 -4.23
CA ASP A 342 23.44 20.45 -3.24
C ASP A 342 24.22 21.68 -2.74
N GLY A 343 23.92 22.87 -3.26
CA GLY A 343 24.63 24.10 -2.91
C GLY A 343 24.42 25.29 -3.86
N GLY A 344 23.33 25.28 -4.66
CA GLY A 344 22.88 26.45 -5.44
C GLY A 344 22.79 26.24 -6.95
N GLU A 345 23.47 25.23 -7.51
CA GLU A 345 23.46 24.99 -8.97
C GLU A 345 22.30 24.11 -9.44
N GLY A 346 21.56 23.47 -8.52
CA GLY A 346 20.42 22.62 -8.89
C GLY A 346 19.34 23.35 -9.69
N LEU A 347 19.15 24.65 -9.42
CA LEU A 347 18.21 25.47 -10.20
C LEU A 347 18.68 25.67 -11.65
N ALA A 348 19.97 25.96 -11.84
CA ALA A 348 20.55 26.13 -13.18
C ALA A 348 20.51 24.81 -13.97
N ILE A 349 20.80 23.69 -13.30
CA ILE A 349 20.70 22.35 -13.89
C ILE A 349 19.25 22.04 -14.28
N ALA A 350 18.28 22.35 -13.43
CA ALA A 350 16.86 22.15 -13.74
C ALA A 350 16.41 22.96 -14.96
N GLN A 351 16.87 24.21 -15.07
CA GLN A 351 16.60 25.06 -16.24
C GLN A 351 17.25 24.48 -17.52
N ALA A 352 18.52 24.06 -17.44
CA ALA A 352 19.23 23.51 -18.59
C ALA A 352 18.66 22.15 -19.07
N LEU A 353 18.29 21.25 -18.15
CA LEU A 353 17.75 19.93 -18.50
C LEU A 353 16.37 20.00 -19.15
N TRP A 354 15.55 20.99 -18.79
CA TRP A 354 14.28 21.24 -19.46
C TRP A 354 14.47 21.49 -20.97
N GLU A 355 15.53 22.22 -21.34
CA GLU A 355 15.82 22.57 -22.73
C GLU A 355 16.42 21.41 -23.56
N LEU A 356 16.91 20.34 -22.91
CA LEU A 356 17.81 19.37 -23.52
C LEU A 356 17.30 17.92 -23.60
N ASN A 357 16.24 17.53 -22.87
CA ASN A 357 15.99 16.11 -22.62
C ASN A 357 14.65 15.58 -23.14
N GLU A 358 14.65 14.92 -24.31
CA GLU A 358 13.50 14.16 -24.82
C GLU A 358 13.35 12.78 -24.15
N GLU A 359 14.42 12.24 -23.54
CA GLU A 359 14.44 10.88 -22.99
C GLU A 359 13.99 10.84 -21.51
N PHE A 360 14.49 11.76 -20.67
CA PHE A 360 14.13 11.86 -19.26
C PHE A 360 13.41 13.18 -18.97
N ARG A 361 12.15 13.09 -18.53
CA ARG A 361 11.33 14.27 -18.24
C ARG A 361 11.58 14.74 -16.81
N LEU A 362 12.10 15.95 -16.68
CA LEU A 362 12.25 16.59 -15.38
C LEU A 362 10.88 16.84 -14.75
N LYS A 363 10.67 16.30 -13.55
CA LYS A 363 9.42 16.51 -12.77
C LYS A 363 9.68 17.08 -11.38
N TYR A 364 10.89 16.87 -10.85
CA TYR A 364 11.22 17.17 -9.45
C TYR A 364 12.54 17.90 -9.28
N ILE A 365 12.65 18.66 -8.19
CA ILE A 365 13.91 19.12 -7.62
C ILE A 365 13.97 18.67 -6.16
N VAL A 366 15.11 18.11 -5.73
CA VAL A 366 15.35 17.64 -4.37
C VAL A 366 16.13 18.70 -3.61
N ASP A 367 15.49 19.34 -2.64
CA ASP A 367 16.03 20.44 -1.87
C ASP A 367 15.39 20.47 -0.48
N ASP A 368 16.14 20.04 0.54
CA ASP A 368 15.63 19.95 1.92
C ASP A 368 15.38 21.33 2.53
N ASP A 369 16.15 22.33 2.12
CA ASP A 369 16.01 23.69 2.62
C ASP A 369 14.71 24.29 2.07
N LEU A 370 14.52 24.23 0.74
CA LEU A 370 13.29 24.73 0.08
C LEU A 370 12.05 23.90 0.42
N ALA A 371 12.19 22.62 0.71
CA ALA A 371 11.09 21.79 1.22
C ALA A 371 10.64 22.24 2.63
N GLY A 372 11.55 22.79 3.44
CA GLY A 372 11.31 23.13 4.85
C GLY A 372 11.13 24.62 5.18
N VAL A 373 11.40 25.57 4.27
CA VAL A 373 11.30 27.02 4.57
C VAL A 373 9.90 27.44 5.05
N ALA A 374 9.83 28.31 6.06
CA ALA A 374 8.58 28.81 6.62
C ALA A 374 7.92 29.91 5.75
N GLN A 375 8.72 30.69 5.03
CA GLN A 375 8.25 31.69 4.06
C GLN A 375 8.70 31.25 2.66
N LEU A 376 7.76 31.28 1.71
CA LEU A 376 8.04 30.90 0.33
C LEU A 376 8.86 32.01 -0.35
N PRO A 377 10.06 31.70 -0.86
CA PRO A 377 10.82 32.62 -1.72
C PRO A 377 10.06 32.96 -3.00
N ASP A 378 10.45 34.08 -3.64
CA ASP A 378 9.94 34.45 -4.96
C ASP A 378 10.17 33.31 -5.97
N GLY A 379 9.14 33.03 -6.78
CA GLY A 379 9.16 31.94 -7.77
C GLY A 379 8.73 30.57 -7.23
N ILE A 380 8.45 30.45 -5.92
CA ILE A 380 7.89 29.23 -5.32
C ILE A 380 6.43 29.45 -4.95
N TYR A 381 5.59 28.47 -5.29
CA TYR A 381 4.17 28.47 -4.90
C TYR A 381 3.76 27.12 -4.32
N GLU A 382 2.65 27.12 -3.58
CA GLU A 382 2.06 25.91 -3.04
C GLU A 382 0.76 25.58 -3.77
N ARG A 383 0.55 24.28 -4.04
CA ARG A 383 -0.71 23.76 -4.56
C ARG A 383 -0.98 22.40 -3.92
N GLN A 384 -2.14 22.24 -3.30
CA GLN A 384 -2.54 20.99 -2.65
C GLN A 384 -1.53 20.51 -1.59
N GLY A 385 -0.96 21.42 -0.80
CA GLY A 385 0.03 21.09 0.24
C GLY A 385 1.41 20.68 -0.31
N ARG A 386 1.67 20.87 -1.61
CA ARG A 386 2.93 20.55 -2.29
C ARG A 386 3.55 21.83 -2.85
N ARG A 387 4.88 21.92 -2.80
CA ARG A 387 5.63 23.11 -3.24
C ARG A 387 6.16 22.93 -4.64
N TYR A 388 6.12 24.00 -5.40
CA TYR A 388 6.54 24.02 -6.80
C TYR A 388 7.45 25.21 -7.04
N LEU A 389 8.51 24.95 -7.79
CA LEU A 389 9.43 25.96 -8.28
C LEU A 389 9.07 26.30 -9.73
N CYS A 390 8.71 27.55 -9.96
CA CYS A 390 8.46 28.09 -11.29
C CYS A 390 9.79 28.33 -12.00
N LEU A 391 10.03 27.64 -13.11
CA LEU A 391 11.26 27.79 -13.90
C LEU A 391 11.07 28.77 -15.06
N GLN A 392 9.90 28.78 -15.71
CA GLN A 392 9.48 29.68 -16.80
C GLN A 392 7.94 29.84 -16.76
N GLU A 393 7.34 30.76 -17.54
CA GLU A 393 5.92 31.19 -17.46
C GLU A 393 4.85 30.07 -17.47
N GLN A 394 5.19 28.81 -17.79
CA GLN A 394 4.27 27.66 -17.76
C GLN A 394 4.88 26.36 -17.24
N PHE A 395 6.15 26.35 -16.82
CA PHE A 395 6.83 25.14 -16.38
C PHE A 395 7.24 25.23 -14.91
N SER A 396 6.72 24.29 -14.13
CA SER A 396 7.01 24.16 -12.72
C SER A 396 7.45 22.74 -12.41
N VAL A 397 8.47 22.62 -11.56
CA VAL A 397 8.92 21.34 -11.00
C VAL A 397 8.53 21.27 -9.54
N GLU A 398 8.16 20.08 -9.07
CA GLU A 398 7.79 19.88 -7.68
C GLU A 398 9.06 19.81 -6.80
N ILE A 399 9.05 20.51 -5.67
CA ILE A 399 10.15 20.50 -4.70
C ILE A 399 9.89 19.34 -3.72
N LEU A 400 10.88 18.46 -3.59
CA LEU A 400 10.86 17.30 -2.70
C LEU A 400 11.91 17.43 -1.61
N SER A 401 11.58 16.90 -0.42
CA SER A 401 12.61 16.53 0.56
C SER A 401 13.42 15.33 0.05
N SER A 402 14.61 15.12 0.60
CA SER A 402 15.41 13.92 0.31
C SER A 402 14.69 12.64 0.72
N VAL A 403 13.93 12.68 1.82
CA VAL A 403 13.15 11.54 2.33
C VAL A 403 12.08 11.14 1.32
N ASP A 404 11.31 12.10 0.82
CA ASP A 404 10.26 11.83 -0.16
C ASP A 404 10.83 11.46 -1.52
N ALA A 405 11.92 12.09 -1.95
CA ALA A 405 12.60 11.72 -3.18
C ALA A 405 13.13 10.28 -3.14
N ASN A 406 13.68 9.85 -2.00
CA ASN A 406 14.10 8.46 -1.82
C ASN A 406 12.90 7.50 -1.84
N PHE A 407 11.78 7.88 -1.23
CA PHE A 407 10.53 7.11 -1.30
C PHE A 407 10.01 6.99 -2.74
N LEU A 408 9.89 8.09 -3.47
CA LEU A 408 9.39 8.11 -4.86
C LEU A 408 10.32 7.36 -5.82
N TYR A 409 11.64 7.37 -5.59
CA TYR A 409 12.58 6.55 -6.34
C TYR A 409 12.32 5.06 -6.14
N ARG A 410 12.10 4.62 -4.90
CA ARG A 410 11.76 3.21 -4.59
C ARG A 410 10.40 2.80 -5.15
N GLU A 411 9.44 3.73 -5.16
CA GLU A 411 8.15 3.58 -5.82
C GLU A 411 8.24 3.55 -7.35
N GLY A 412 9.44 3.74 -7.92
CA GLY A 412 9.66 3.74 -9.36
C GLY A 412 9.13 5.00 -10.05
N ARG A 413 8.74 6.03 -9.30
CA ARG A 413 8.24 7.32 -9.80
C ARG A 413 9.35 8.29 -10.19
N ILE A 414 10.58 8.07 -9.71
CA ILE A 414 11.80 8.74 -10.19
C ILE A 414 12.74 7.66 -10.70
N LYS A 415 13.28 7.83 -11.91
CA LYS A 415 14.19 6.85 -12.53
C LYS A 415 15.65 7.29 -12.54
N LYS A 416 15.89 8.60 -12.64
CA LYS A 416 17.23 9.19 -12.69
C LYS A 416 17.30 10.44 -11.83
N PHE A 417 18.46 10.65 -11.24
CA PHE A 417 18.82 11.88 -10.54
C PHE A 417 19.97 12.57 -11.25
N PHE A 418 19.86 13.87 -11.38
CA PHE A 418 20.90 14.73 -11.93
C PHE A 418 21.51 15.56 -10.81
N VAL A 419 22.83 15.65 -10.77
CA VAL A 419 23.56 16.48 -9.81
C VAL A 419 24.78 17.08 -10.49
N LYS A 420 25.25 18.20 -9.97
CA LYS A 420 26.47 18.86 -10.43
C LYS A 420 27.65 17.88 -10.56
N GLU A 421 28.43 17.99 -11.63
CA GLU A 421 29.68 17.25 -11.82
C GLU A 421 30.74 17.60 -10.75
N SER A 422 30.74 16.83 -9.66
CA SER A 422 31.70 16.90 -8.55
C SER A 422 31.64 15.64 -7.69
N ASP A 423 32.78 15.07 -7.33
CA ASP A 423 32.85 13.91 -6.42
C ASP A 423 32.17 14.20 -5.06
N ALA A 424 32.31 15.43 -4.56
CA ALA A 424 31.68 15.85 -3.32
C ALA A 424 30.16 15.90 -3.44
N ALA A 425 29.65 16.37 -4.58
CA ALA A 425 28.22 16.43 -4.88
C ALA A 425 27.62 15.04 -5.01
N ALA A 426 28.31 14.15 -5.74
CA ALA A 426 27.94 12.75 -5.91
C ALA A 426 27.86 12.01 -4.57
N GLN A 427 28.89 12.17 -3.73
CA GLN A 427 28.91 11.56 -2.40
C GLN A 427 27.78 12.11 -1.50
N LYS A 428 27.54 13.42 -1.54
CA LYS A 428 26.44 14.05 -0.79
C LYS A 428 25.08 13.54 -1.24
N ALA A 429 24.87 13.38 -2.55
CA ALA A 429 23.66 12.79 -3.11
C ALA A 429 23.42 11.36 -2.62
N GLN A 430 24.45 10.51 -2.67
CA GLN A 430 24.37 9.12 -2.19
C GLN A 430 24.10 9.03 -0.67
N ASN A 431 24.65 9.96 0.11
CA ASN A 431 24.41 10.01 1.56
C ASN A 431 22.98 10.47 1.90
N ARG A 432 22.38 11.35 1.07
CA ARG A 432 21.00 11.85 1.26
C ARG A 432 19.95 10.86 0.76
N LEU A 433 20.23 10.19 -0.36
CA LEU A 433 19.31 9.25 -1.02
C LEU A 433 19.86 7.83 -0.86
N LEU A 434 19.66 7.26 0.33
CA LEU A 434 20.27 5.98 0.74
C LEU A 434 19.96 4.80 -0.20
N SER A 435 18.84 4.84 -0.93
CA SER A 435 18.45 3.79 -1.86
C SER A 435 18.96 4.01 -3.29
N LEU A 436 19.51 5.19 -3.59
CA LEU A 436 19.94 5.57 -4.94
C LEU A 436 21.13 4.72 -5.40
N ARG A 437 20.99 4.08 -6.55
CA ARG A 437 22.07 3.34 -7.20
C ARG A 437 22.98 4.30 -7.93
N ALA A 438 24.28 4.02 -7.94
CA ALA A 438 25.27 4.85 -8.63
C ALA A 438 24.96 5.02 -10.14
N GLU A 439 24.43 3.99 -10.80
CA GLU A 439 24.04 4.02 -12.22
C GLU A 439 22.82 4.92 -12.53
N ASP A 440 22.07 5.31 -11.51
CA ASP A 440 20.90 6.19 -11.62
C ASP A 440 21.21 7.65 -11.24
N LEU A 441 22.45 7.92 -10.83
CA LEU A 441 22.97 9.27 -10.58
C LEU A 441 23.80 9.74 -11.77
N LEU A 442 23.36 10.83 -12.40
CA LEU A 442 24.00 11.43 -13.57
C LEU A 442 24.67 12.74 -13.15
N LEU A 443 25.96 12.84 -13.44
CA LEU A 443 26.75 14.05 -13.22
C LEU A 443 26.63 14.94 -14.46
N VAL A 444 26.26 16.21 -14.23
CA VAL A 444 26.01 17.19 -15.30
C VAL A 444 26.59 18.56 -15.01
#